data_AF-A0A2K1XXZ0-F1
#
_entry.id   AF-A0A2K1XXZ0-F1
#
_cell.length_a   1.000
_cell.length_b   1.000
_cell.length_c   1.000
_cell.angle_alpha   90.00
_cell.angle_beta   90.00
_cell.angle_gamma   90.00
#
_symmetry.space_group_name_H-M   'P 1'
#
loop_
_entity.id
_entity.type
_entity.pdbx_description
1 polymer ?
#
loop_
_entity_poly.entity_id
_entity_poly.type
_entity_poly.pdbx_seq_one_letter_code
_entity_poly.pdbx_strand_id
1 'polypeptide(L)' 'QLPKGTHQWSSFLTPEELVLILQRASINVKEMAGFVHSPLTGRWSLSDDISVNFIAFGTKDGQ' A
#
# COMPACT_ATOMS: atom_id res chain seq x y z
N GLN A 1 6.72 9.20 -15.37
CA GLN A 1 7.80 9.20 -14.38
C GLN A 1 7.94 10.62 -13.87
N LEU A 2 7.84 10.82 -12.56
CA LEU A 2 8.02 12.13 -11.94
C LEU A 2 9.51 12.54 -11.98
N PRO A 3 9.83 13.85 -12.02
CA PRO A 3 11.20 14.32 -12.14
C PRO A 3 12.10 13.78 -11.01
N LYS A 4 13.35 13.41 -11.35
CA LYS A 4 14.37 13.08 -10.33
C LYS A 4 14.51 14.26 -9.37
N GLY A 5 14.21 14.05 -8.08
CA GLY A 5 14.25 15.08 -7.03
C GLY A 5 12.89 15.47 -6.45
N THR A 6 11.75 15.07 -7.04
CA THR A 6 10.42 15.32 -6.45
C THR A 6 9.90 14.20 -5.56
N HIS A 7 10.62 13.06 -5.48
CA HIS A 7 10.36 11.99 -4.53
C HIS A 7 11.39 12.02 -3.40
N GLN A 8 10.97 12.43 -2.21
CA GLN A 8 11.63 11.97 -0.99
C GLN A 8 11.13 10.56 -0.71
N TRP A 9 11.85 9.56 -1.23
CA TRP A 9 11.54 8.14 -0.99
C TRP A 9 11.50 7.79 0.51
N SER A 10 12.28 8.50 1.33
CA SER A 10 12.26 8.41 2.79
C SER A 10 10.98 8.90 3.45
N SER A 11 10.11 9.60 2.73
CA SER A 11 8.82 10.09 3.24
C SER A 11 7.69 9.08 3.01
N PHE A 12 7.96 7.98 2.30
CA PHE A 12 7.00 6.90 2.13
C PHE A 12 7.14 5.91 3.28
N LEU A 13 6.00 5.60 3.89
CA LEU A 13 5.89 4.51 4.84
C LEU A 13 6.21 3.19 4.14
N THR A 14 6.97 2.32 4.80
CA THR A 14 7.13 0.93 4.37
C THR A 14 5.86 0.13 4.67
N PRO A 15 5.60 -0.99 3.96
CA PRO A 15 4.53 -1.92 4.30
C PRO A 15 4.56 -2.36 5.77
N GLU A 16 5.75 -2.64 6.31
CA GLU A 16 5.95 -3.09 7.68
C GLU A 16 5.60 -2.00 8.70
N GLU A 17 5.98 -0.75 8.42
CA GLU A 17 5.58 0.40 9.24
C GLU A 17 4.07 0.61 9.21
N LEU A 18 3.41 0.39 8.06
CA LEU A 18 1.96 0.53 7.95
C LEU A 18 1.27 -0.49 8.84
N VAL A 19 1.70 -1.76 8.76
CA VAL A 19 1.17 -2.83 9.61
C VAL A 19 1.33 -2.49 11.08
N LEU A 20 2.51 -1.99 11.49
CA LEU A 20 2.76 -1.63 12.88
C LEU A 20 1.87 -0.47 13.37
N ILE A 21 1.64 0.55 12.53
CA ILE A 21 0.75 1.66 12.84
C ILE A 21 -0.70 1.17 12.99
N LEU A 22 -1.18 0.33 12.06
CA LEU A 22 -2.53 -0.20 12.10
C LEU A 22 -2.75 -1.12 13.31
N GLN A 23 -1.78 -1.99 13.63
CA GLN A 23 -1.83 -2.85 14.82
C GLN A 23 -1.93 -2.03 16.11
N ARG A 24 -1.17 -0.92 16.23
CA ARG A 24 -1.27 0.00 17.36
C ARG A 24 -2.64 0.67 17.50
N ALA A 25 -3.38 0.80 16.40
CA ALA A 25 -4.76 1.29 16.37
C ALA A 25 -5.81 0.18 16.57
N SER A 26 -5.37 -1.03 16.95
CA SER A 26 -6.20 -2.24 17.07
C SER A 26 -6.84 -2.68 15.74
N ILE A 27 -6.21 -2.36 14.61
CA ILE A 27 -6.63 -2.82 13.28
C ILE A 27 -5.73 -4.00 12.89
N ASN A 28 -6.35 -5.16 12.69
CA ASN A 28 -5.68 -6.35 12.20
C ASN A 28 -5.69 -6.35 10.66
N VAL A 29 -4.51 -6.19 10.05
CA VAL A 29 -4.35 -6.27 8.59
C VAL A 29 -4.61 -7.70 8.14
N LYS A 30 -5.60 -7.89 7.25
CA LYS A 30 -5.99 -9.19 6.70
C LYS A 30 -5.34 -9.44 5.35
N GLU A 31 -5.26 -8.41 4.52
CA GLU A 31 -4.74 -8.51 3.17
C GLU A 31 -3.99 -7.23 2.79
N MET A 32 -2.99 -7.39 1.93
CA MET A 32 -2.27 -6.28 1.32
C MET A 32 -1.96 -6.65 -0.13
N ALA A 33 -2.08 -5.67 -1.03
CA ALA A 33 -1.79 -5.85 -2.45
C ALA A 33 -1.23 -4.55 -3.04
N GLY A 34 -0.46 -4.67 -4.12
CA GLY A 34 -0.19 -3.55 -5.01
C GLY A 34 -1.31 -3.39 -6.03
N PHE A 35 -1.18 -2.40 -6.88
CA PHE A 35 -2.05 -2.20 -8.02
C PHE A 35 -1.28 -1.71 -9.24
N VAL A 36 -1.70 -2.18 -10.41
CA VAL A 36 -1.05 -1.90 -11.70
C VAL A 36 -2.05 -1.35 -12.69
N HIS A 37 -1.61 -0.40 -13.51
CA HIS A 37 -2.39 0.15 -14.60
C HIS A 37 -2.02 -0.52 -15.91
N SER A 38 -3.01 -0.97 -16.68
CA SER A 38 -2.85 -1.45 -18.05
C SER A 38 -3.04 -0.29 -19.04
N PRO A 39 -1.99 0.22 -19.71
CA PRO A 39 -2.11 1.33 -20.65
C PRO A 39 -3.00 1.01 -21.86
N LEU A 40 -3.08 -0.28 -22.24
CA LEU A 40 -3.84 -0.73 -23.40
C LEU A 40 -5.35 -0.73 -23.14
N THR A 41 -5.76 -1.07 -21.92
CA THR A 41 -7.18 -1.17 -21.56
C THR A 41 -7.66 -0.02 -20.69
N GLY A 42 -6.75 0.81 -20.18
CA GLY A 42 -7.05 1.89 -19.23
C GLY A 42 -7.57 1.39 -17.88
N ARG A 43 -7.37 0.10 -17.56
CA ARG A 43 -7.91 -0.52 -16.35
C ARG A 43 -6.82 -0.69 -15.30
N TRP A 44 -7.25 -0.62 -14.04
CA TRP A 44 -6.44 -0.97 -12.89
C TRP A 44 -6.77 -2.38 -12.42
N SER A 45 -5.77 -3.10 -11.92
CA SER A 45 -5.93 -4.41 -11.28
C SER A 45 -5.05 -4.51 -10.05
N LEU A 46 -5.44 -5.37 -9.10
CA LEU A 46 -4.58 -5.74 -7.97
C LEU A 46 -3.37 -6.54 -8.47
N SER A 47 -2.29 -6.51 -7.68
CA SER A 47 -1.01 -7.16 -7.95
C SER A 47 -0.43 -7.67 -6.64
N ASP A 48 0.31 -8.77 -6.71
CA ASP A 48 1.07 -9.30 -5.57
C ASP A 48 2.38 -8.51 -5.30
N ASP A 49 2.80 -7.66 -6.25
CA ASP A 49 3.96 -6.78 -6.10
C ASP A 49 3.61 -5.51 -5.33
N ILE A 50 4.05 -5.45 -4.07
CA ILE A 50 3.88 -4.32 -3.16
C ILE A 50 5.09 -3.37 -3.08
N SER A 51 6.16 -3.64 -3.85
CA SER A 51 7.43 -2.92 -3.72
C SER A 51 7.38 -1.46 -4.19
N VAL A 52 6.39 -1.12 -5.02
CA VAL A 52 6.21 0.22 -5.61
C VAL A 52 5.04 0.96 -4.98
N ASN A 53 3.93 0.26 -4.71
CA ASN A 53 2.73 0.80 -4.11
C ASN A 53 1.99 -0.31 -3.37
N PHE A 54 1.17 0.05 -2.40
CA PHE A 54 0.38 -0.91 -1.63
C PHE A 54 -0.95 -0.31 -1.16
N ILE A 55 -1.95 -1.18 -1.02
CA ILE A 55 -3.22 -0.96 -0.33
C ILE A 55 -3.41 -2.08 0.68
N ALA A 56 -3.94 -1.77 1.86
CA ALA A 56 -4.18 -2.74 2.92
C ALA A 56 -5.67 -2.78 3.29
N PHE A 57 -6.19 -4.00 3.47
CA PHE A 57 -7.50 -4.25 4.06
C PHE A 57 -7.29 -4.79 5.48
N GLY A 58 -7.99 -4.21 6.45
CA GLY A 58 -7.90 -4.63 7.84
C GLY A 58 -9.22 -4.42 8.58
N THR A 59 -9.41 -5.20 9.63
CA THR A 59 -10.59 -5.12 10.50
C THR A 59 -10.17 -4.60 11.87
N LYS A 60 -10.96 -3.70 12.44
CA LYS A 60 -10.85 -3.38 13.86
C LYS A 60 -11.74 -4.37 14.59
N ASP A 61 -11.15 -5.22 15.41
CA ASP A 61 -11.94 -6.10 16.26
C ASP A 61 -12.72 -5.20 17.23
N GLY A 62 -14.05 -5.26 17.14
CA GLY A 62 -14.93 -4.55 18.05
C GLY A 62 -14.74 -5.07 19.47
N GLN A 63 -14.77 -4.16 20.44
CA GLN A 63 -15.33 -4.53 21.73
C GLN A 63 -16.79 -4.94 21.55
#